data_AF-A0A951B4E0-F1
#
_entry.id   AF-A0A951B4E0-F1
#
_cell.length_a   1.000
_cell.length_b   1.000
_cell.length_c   1.000
_cell.angle_alpha   90.00
_cell.angle_beta   90.00
_cell.angle_gamma   90.00
#
_symmetry.space_group_name_H-M   'P 1'
#
loop_
_entity.id
_entity.type
_entity.pdbx_description
1 polymer ?
#
loop_
_entity_poly.entity_id
_entity_poly.type
_entity_poly.pdbx_seq_one_letter_code
_entity_poly.pdbx_strand_id
1 'polypeptide(L)' 'MGGTVEVEMKIRGLMMDPMTNMPIVVLKDTTGDAVLPIWVGIYEANAIALEIEKVTTPRPMTHDLIKVLLMGLETSV' A
#
# COMPACT_ATOMS: atom_id res chain seq x y z
N MET A 1 15.99 -26.28 -8.59
CA MET A 1 16.77 -25.06 -8.86
C MET A 1 15.84 -24.10 -9.59
N GLY A 2 15.16 -23.26 -8.85
CA GLY A 2 14.15 -22.34 -9.36
C GLY A 2 13.93 -21.28 -8.29
N GLY A 3 14.93 -20.43 -8.10
CA GLY A 3 14.77 -19.26 -7.25
C GLY A 3 13.70 -18.39 -7.88
N THR A 4 12.59 -18.20 -7.18
CA THR A 4 11.62 -17.18 -7.53
C THR A 4 12.36 -15.85 -7.56
N VAL A 5 12.51 -15.28 -8.76
CA VAL A 5 13.05 -13.93 -8.92
C VAL A 5 12.01 -12.97 -8.35
N GLU A 6 12.28 -12.42 -7.17
CA GLU A 6 11.46 -11.38 -6.58
C GLU A 6 11.72 -10.06 -7.32
N VAL A 7 10.63 -9.36 -7.66
CA VAL A 7 10.69 -8.07 -8.36
C VAL A 7 10.27 -6.97 -7.40
N GLU A 8 11.14 -5.99 -7.17
CA GLU A 8 10.82 -4.84 -6.33
C GLU A 8 9.79 -3.94 -7.03
N MET A 9 8.65 -3.73 -6.36
CA MET A 9 7.52 -2.96 -6.85
C MET A 9 7.28 -1.73 -5.98
N LYS A 10 6.90 -0.62 -6.60
CA LYS A 10 6.49 0.62 -5.90
C LYS A 10 5.06 0.99 -6.26
N ILE A 11 4.37 1.61 -5.30
CA ILE A 11 3.02 2.12 -5.54
C ILE A 11 3.11 3.29 -6.54
N ARG A 12 2.49 3.12 -7.70
CA ARG A 12 2.37 4.15 -8.74
C ARG A 12 1.23 5.11 -8.45
N GLY A 13 0.14 4.60 -7.87
CA GLY A 13 -1.06 5.36 -7.53
C GLY A 13 -2.26 4.47 -7.19
N LEU A 14 -3.38 5.11 -6.90
CA LEU A 14 -4.65 4.49 -6.58
C LEU A 14 -5.73 4.98 -7.55
N MET A 15 -6.54 4.06 -8.08
CA MET A 15 -7.57 4.32 -9.07
C MET A 15 -8.88 3.68 -8.63
N MET A 16 -10.00 4.06 -9.26
CA MET A 16 -11.30 3.40 -9.08
C MET A 16 -11.66 2.65 -10.35
N ASP A 17 -12.07 1.40 -10.22
CA ASP A 17 -12.64 0.62 -11.32
C ASP A 17 -14.01 1.21 -11.71
N PRO A 18 -14.21 1.67 -12.96
CA PRO A 18 -15.47 2.29 -13.38
C PRO A 18 -16.64 1.30 -13.46
N MET A 19 -16.38 -0.01 -13.52
CA MET A 19 -17.43 -1.03 -13.62
C MET A 19 -17.92 -1.48 -12.24
N THR A 20 -16.98 -1.66 -11.30
CA THR A 20 -17.27 -2.25 -10.00
C THR A 20 -17.25 -1.23 -8.85
N ASN A 21 -16.79 0.00 -9.10
CA ASN A 21 -16.49 1.01 -8.08
C ASN A 21 -15.57 0.47 -6.98
N MET A 22 -14.74 -0.53 -7.29
CA MET A 22 -13.73 -1.04 -6.37
C MET A 22 -12.41 -0.28 -6.56
N PRO A 23 -11.73 0.10 -5.47
CA PRO A 23 -10.42 0.71 -5.55
C PRO A 23 -9.35 -0.27 -6.04
N ILE A 24 -8.44 0.23 -6.86
CA ILE A 24 -7.29 -0.50 -7.43
C ILE A 24 -6.01 0.23 -7.04
N VAL A 25 -5.11 -0.46 -6.36
CA VAL A 25 -3.73 -0.02 -6.14
C VAL A 25 -2.88 -0.50 -7.32
N VAL A 26 -2.21 0.42 -7.98
CA VAL A 26 -1.35 0.10 -9.12
C VAL A 26 0.10 0.07 -8.65
N LEU A 27 0.72 -1.12 -8.72
CA LEU A 27 2.14 -1.30 -8.47
C LEU A 27 2.91 -1.24 -9.79
N LYS A 28 4.09 -0.61 -9.79
CA LYS A 28 5.01 -0.57 -10.92
C LYS A 28 6.36 -1.12 -10.50
N ASP A 29 6.97 -1.90 -11.38
CA ASP A 29 8.36 -2.32 -11.26
C ASP A 29 9.29 -1.10 -11.22
N THR A 30 10.32 -1.16 -10.37
CA THR A 30 11.34 -0.11 -10.24
C THR A 30 12.29 -0.04 -11.43
N THR A 31 12.52 -1.16 -12.11
CA THR A 31 13.52 -1.31 -13.18
C THR A 31 12.89 -1.58 -14.55
N GLY A 32 11.73 -2.22 -14.57
CA GLY A 32 10.99 -2.56 -15.78
C GLY A 32 9.73 -1.73 -16.02
N ASP A 33 8.97 -2.15 -17.03
CA ASP A 33 7.67 -1.58 -17.37
C ASP A 33 6.50 -2.44 -16.89
N ALA A 34 6.77 -3.47 -16.08
CA ALA A 34 5.72 -4.32 -15.52
C ALA A 34 4.85 -3.52 -14.55
N VAL A 35 3.53 -3.75 -14.65
CA VAL A 35 2.51 -3.12 -13.81
C VAL A 35 1.62 -4.22 -13.24
N LEU A 36 1.37 -4.17 -11.93
CA LEU A 36 0.49 -5.10 -11.23
C LEU A 36 -0.65 -4.33 -10.57
N PRO A 37 -1.89 -4.44 -11.08
CA PRO A 37 -3.07 -3.92 -10.39
C PRO A 37 -3.52 -4.87 -9.28
N ILE A 38 -3.83 -4.33 -8.10
CA ILE A 38 -4.38 -5.06 -6.95
C ILE A 38 -5.66 -4.38 -6.53
N TRP A 39 -6.79 -5.11 -6.59
CA TRP A 39 -8.06 -4.65 -6.04
C TRP A 39 -8.01 -4.75 -4.53
N VAL A 40 -8.40 -3.68 -3.86
CA VAL A 40 -8.45 -3.57 -2.40
C VAL A 40 -9.82 -3.05 -1.98
N GLY A 41 -10.17 -3.24 -0.71
CA GLY A 41 -11.39 -2.64 -0.17
C GLY A 41 -11.26 -1.13 -0.01
N ILE A 42 -12.42 -0.47 0.14
CA ILE A 42 -12.51 0.99 0.25
C ILE A 42 -11.73 1.51 1.47
N TYR A 43 -11.73 0.77 2.58
CA TYR A 43 -11.06 1.18 3.81
C TYR A 43 -9.53 1.09 3.70
N GLU A 44 -9.02 0.02 3.08
CA GLU A 44 -7.58 -0.12 2.79
C GLU A 44 -7.13 0.96 1.82
N ALA A 45 -7.91 1.19 0.76
CA ALA A 45 -7.61 2.23 -0.21
C ALA A 45 -7.52 3.62 0.40
N ASN A 46 -8.47 3.96 1.28
CA ASN A 46 -8.47 5.24 1.97
C ASN A 46 -7.25 5.39 2.88
N ALA A 47 -6.88 4.34 3.62
CA ALA A 47 -5.68 4.36 4.45
C ALA A 47 -4.40 4.57 3.64
N ILE A 48 -4.28 3.89 2.48
CA ILE A 48 -3.16 4.05 1.56
C ILE A 48 -3.13 5.45 0.95
N ALA A 49 -4.28 5.99 0.54
CA ALA A 49 -4.39 7.32 -0.03
C ALA A 49 -3.92 8.40 0.95
N LEU A 50 -4.37 8.34 2.22
CA LEU A 50 -3.96 9.28 3.27
C LEU A 50 -2.44 9.26 3.50
N GLU A 51 -1.82 8.08 3.48
CA GLU A 51 -0.36 7.94 3.64
C GLU A 51 0.39 8.48 2.42
N ILE A 52 -0.09 8.21 1.19
CA ILE A 52 0.51 8.76 -0.05
C ILE A 52 0.46 10.29 -0.04
N GLU A 53 -0.67 10.86 0.38
CA GLU A 53 -0.87 12.31 0.50
C GLU A 53 -0.17 12.91 1.73
N LYS A 54 0.41 12.07 2.62
CA LYS A 54 1.06 12.46 3.88
C LYS A 54 0.16 13.32 4.77
N VAL A 55 -1.13 12.98 4.81
CA VAL A 55 -2.11 13.68 5.63
C VAL A 55 -1.89 13.32 7.09
N THR A 56 -1.69 14.33 7.94
CA THR A 56 -1.58 14.12 9.38
C THR A 56 -2.95 14.06 10.01
N THR A 57 -3.27 12.94 10.66
CA THR A 57 -4.54 12.75 11.37
C THR A 57 -4.38 13.15 12.84
N PRO A 58 -5.44 13.70 13.49
CA PRO A 58 -5.38 14.11 14.89
C PRO A 58 -5.25 12.93 15.88
N ARG A 59 -5.53 11.72 15.41
CA ARG A 59 -5.40 10.45 16.14
C ARG A 59 -4.66 9.46 15.26
N PRO A 60 -3.82 8.58 15.85
CA PRO A 60 -3.12 7.55 15.08
C PRO A 60 -4.14 6.63 14.39
N MET A 61 -3.91 6.36 13.11
CA MET A 61 -4.68 5.38 12.34
C MET A 61 -4.26 3.96 12.76
N THR A 62 -5.00 2.94 12.31
CA THR A 62 -4.73 1.53 12.66
C THR A 62 -3.29 1.13 12.35
N HIS A 63 -2.76 1.53 11.19
CA HIS A 63 -1.39 1.24 10.78
C HIS A 63 -0.35 1.98 11.65
N ASP A 64 -0.64 3.22 12.05
CA ASP A 64 0.20 3.98 12.97
C ASP A 64 0.25 3.33 14.35
N LEU A 65 -0.91 2.88 14.85
CA LEU A 65 -1.01 2.20 16.12
C LEU A 65 -0.21 0.88 16.11
N ILE A 66 -0.29 0.11 15.03
CA ILE A 66 0.51 -1.11 14.86
C ILE A 66 2.00 -0.78 14.84
N LYS A 67 2.41 0.27 14.13
CA LYS A 67 3.79 0.74 14.11
C LYS A 67 4.28 1.14 15.51
N VAL A 68 3.47 1.88 16.27
CA VAL A 68 3.76 2.27 17.66
C VAL A 68 3.88 1.05 18.57
N LEU A 69 3.01 0.06 18.39
CA LEU A 69 3.06 -1.20 19.15
C LEU A 69 4.36 -1.97 18.85
N LEU A 70 4.75 -2.09 17.58
CA LEU A 70 6.01 -2.72 17.17
C LEU A 70 7.22 -1.99 17.75
N MET A 71 7.23 -0.65 17.70
CA MET A 71 8.28 0.16 18.32
C MET A 71 8.35 -0.06 19.84
N GLY A 72 7.22 -0.19 20.53
CA GLY A 72 7.17 -0.51 21.96
C GLY A 72 7.71 -1.90 22.30
N LEU A 73 7.77 -2.81 21.32
CA LEU A 73 8.37 -4.14 21.42
C LEU A 73 9.80 -4.18 20.86
N GLU A 74 10.41 -3.02 20.61
CA GLU A 74 11.77 -2.89 20.06
C GLU A 74 11.95 -3.60 18.69
N THR A 75 10.89 -3.66 17.89
CA THR A 75 10.90 -4.25 16.55
C THR A 75 10.47 -3.25 15.48
N SER A 76 10.91 -3.48 14.24
CA SER A 76 10.49 -2.74 13.05
C SER A 76 9.98 -3.68 11.97
N VAL A 77 9.26 -3.11 10.99
CA VAL A 77 8.92 -3.79 9.72
C VAL A 77 10.14 -3.80 8.81
#